data_AF-A0A931KR91-F1
#
_entry.id   AF-A0A931KR91-F1
#
_cell.length_a   1.000
_cell.length_b   1.000
_cell.length_c   1.000
_cell.angle_alpha   90.00
_cell.angle_beta   90.00
_cell.angle_gamma   90.00
#
_symmetry.space_group_name_H-M   'P 1'
#
loop_
_entity.id
_entity.type
_entity.pdbx_description
1 polymer ?
#
loop_
_entity_poly.entity_id
_entity_poly.type
_entity_poly.pdbx_seq_one_letter_code
_entity_poly.pdbx_strand_id
1 'polypeptide(L)'
;MKRLNLQFMIKLASFILIAFTVTSCKKTPLNDKFNLDVTLEGNSKFPTRGFIAFRQDIAAPKIITLDTYVEHLQPNHEYLLQRAVDPINVVDGNCTSTAWLTLGLGLTPQTILTDSKGNGHQKLWRDLSSLPSGSDFDIHFQVIDAVSSAVVLSSNCYEYVLQ
;
A
#
# COMPACT_ATOMS: atom_id res chain seq x y z
N MET A 1 19.97 64.16 65.91
CA MET A 1 21.34 63.59 65.86
C MET A 1 21.26 62.25 65.14
N LYS A 2 22.08 62.09 64.08
CA LYS A 2 22.73 60.85 63.56
C LYS A 2 21.94 59.53 63.55
N ARG A 3 21.95 58.68 62.54
CA ARG A 3 22.51 58.61 61.17
C ARG A 3 21.90 57.32 60.57
N LEU A 4 21.77 57.32 59.25
CA LEU A 4 21.39 56.23 58.35
C LEU A 4 22.37 55.03 58.41
N ASN A 5 21.88 53.80 58.23
CA ASN A 5 22.60 52.60 57.77
C ASN A 5 21.57 51.50 57.44
N LEU A 6 21.11 51.30 56.20
CA LEU A 6 21.73 50.59 55.07
C LEU A 6 22.13 49.12 55.33
N GLN A 7 21.22 48.21 55.05
CA GLN A 7 21.44 46.78 54.74
C GLN A 7 20.41 46.46 53.61
N PHE A 8 20.77 46.60 52.33
CA PHE A 8 21.30 45.55 51.44
C PHE A 8 20.41 44.31 51.30
N MET A 9 20.18 43.91 50.03
CA MET A 9 19.82 42.56 49.55
C MET A 9 18.34 42.15 49.66
N ILE A 10 17.63 41.55 48.68
CA ILE A 10 17.93 40.94 47.38
C ILE A 10 16.60 40.91 46.60
N LYS A 11 16.63 41.24 45.30
CA LYS A 11 15.55 40.94 44.36
C LYS A 11 15.54 39.43 44.10
N LEU A 12 14.42 38.74 44.30
CA LEU A 12 14.18 37.46 43.63
C LEU A 12 12.74 37.45 43.10
N ALA A 13 12.58 37.90 41.85
CA ALA A 13 11.37 37.63 41.09
C ALA A 13 11.48 36.19 40.57
N SER A 14 10.68 35.29 41.12
CA SER A 14 10.56 33.91 40.64
C SER A 14 9.95 33.90 39.24
N PHE A 15 10.79 33.80 38.22
CA PHE A 15 10.36 33.38 36.89
C PHE A 15 10.23 31.86 36.87
N ILE A 16 8.99 31.37 36.98
CA ILE A 16 8.68 29.96 36.76
C ILE A 16 8.78 29.71 35.24
N LEU A 17 9.88 29.07 34.83
CA LEU A 17 10.07 28.60 33.46
C LEU A 17 9.27 27.30 33.29
N ILE A 18 8.06 27.39 32.76
CA ILE A 18 7.27 26.20 32.38
C ILE A 18 7.90 25.63 31.12
N ALA A 19 8.73 24.60 31.28
CA ALA A 19 9.22 23.80 30.16
C ALA A 19 8.04 23.00 29.60
N PHE A 20 7.41 23.50 28.54
CA PHE A 20 6.53 22.69 27.70
C PHE A 20 7.39 21.64 27.00
N THR A 21 7.45 20.44 27.58
CA THR A 21 7.88 19.27 26.82
C THR A 21 6.82 19.02 25.76
N VAL A 22 7.06 19.52 24.55
CA VAL A 22 6.35 19.06 23.37
C VAL A 22 6.74 17.59 23.21
N THR A 23 5.92 16.70 23.76
CA THR A 23 5.98 15.28 23.43
C THR A 23 5.58 15.20 21.96
N SER A 24 6.57 15.31 21.08
CA SER A 24 6.43 14.96 19.68
C SER A 24 6.05 13.48 19.70
N CYS A 25 4.75 13.19 19.52
CA CYS A 25 4.32 11.86 19.12
C CYS A 25 5.03 11.60 17.79
N LYS A 26 6.15 10.87 17.83
CA LYS A 26 6.62 10.16 16.65
C LYS A 26 5.46 9.25 16.27
N LYS A 27 4.73 9.63 15.23
CA LYS A 27 3.92 8.67 14.48
C LYS A 27 4.95 7.69 13.93
N THR A 28 5.22 6.62 14.66
CA THR A 28 5.83 5.43 14.05
C THR A 28 4.96 5.17 12.83
N PRO A 29 5.50 5.18 11.60
CA PRO A 29 4.72 4.71 10.48
C PRO A 29 4.32 3.30 10.89
N LEU A 30 3.04 3.09 11.17
CA LEU A 30 2.50 1.75 11.14
C LEU A 30 2.73 1.38 9.68
N ASN A 31 3.80 0.61 9.45
CA ASN A 31 4.05 0.05 8.15
C ASN A 31 2.94 -0.99 8.02
N ASP A 32 1.78 -0.55 7.55
CA ASP A 32 0.59 -1.37 7.39
C ASP A 32 0.84 -2.27 6.20
N LYS A 33 1.81 -3.20 6.32
CA LYS A 33 2.16 -4.20 5.29
C LYS A 33 0.99 -5.11 4.94
N PHE A 34 -0.17 -4.93 5.56
CA PHE A 34 -1.43 -5.59 5.26
C PHE A 34 -2.35 -4.78 4.33
N ASN A 35 -1.98 -3.54 3.98
CA ASN A 35 -2.64 -2.69 2.99
C ASN A 35 -1.58 -2.12 2.03
N LEU A 36 -1.74 -2.32 0.72
CA LEU A 36 -0.77 -1.88 -0.28
C LEU A 36 -1.40 -0.89 -1.25
N ASP A 37 -0.67 0.18 -1.54
CA ASP A 37 -0.93 1.07 -2.68
C ASP A 37 0.05 0.69 -3.80
N VAL A 38 -0.47 -0.08 -4.76
CA VAL A 38 0.36 -0.66 -5.82
C VAL A 38 0.25 0.20 -7.06
N THR A 39 1.39 0.69 -7.54
CA THR A 39 1.50 1.37 -8.83
C THR A 39 1.91 0.35 -9.88
N LEU A 40 1.23 0.39 -11.02
CA LEU A 40 1.50 -0.43 -12.20
C LEU A 40 1.99 0.49 -13.31
N GLU A 41 3.15 0.20 -13.88
CA GLU A 41 3.76 1.02 -14.92
C GLU A 41 3.87 0.23 -16.22
N GLY A 42 3.59 0.90 -17.35
CA GLY A 42 3.82 0.35 -18.67
C GLY A 42 5.26 0.46 -19.13
N ASN A 43 5.63 -0.41 -20.07
CA ASN A 43 6.93 -0.37 -20.75
C ASN A 43 6.91 0.48 -22.05
N SER A 44 5.79 1.12 -22.35
CA SER A 44 5.57 1.84 -23.61
C SER A 44 6.06 3.30 -23.52
N LYS A 45 6.38 3.91 -24.68
CA LYS A 45 6.73 5.34 -24.78
C LYS A 45 5.57 6.26 -24.40
N PHE A 46 4.34 5.76 -24.42
CA PHE A 46 3.16 6.45 -23.92
C PHE A 46 2.88 5.99 -22.48
N PRO A 47 2.58 6.91 -21.54
CA PRO A 47 2.45 6.56 -20.13
C PRO A 47 1.12 5.82 -19.87
N THR A 48 1.13 4.51 -20.10
CA THR A 48 0.11 3.60 -19.60
C THR A 48 0.40 3.31 -18.14
N ARG A 49 -0.63 3.36 -17.30
CA ARG A 49 -0.46 3.22 -15.85
C ARG A 49 -1.65 2.50 -15.25
N GLY A 50 -1.46 1.99 -14.04
CA GLY A 50 -2.53 1.44 -13.23
C GLY A 50 -2.27 1.63 -11.75
N PHE A 51 -3.31 1.40 -10.97
CA PHE A 51 -3.29 1.52 -9.53
C PHE A 51 -4.15 0.42 -8.91
N ILE A 52 -3.67 -0.17 -7.81
CA ILE A 52 -4.45 -1.12 -7.02
C ILE A 52 -4.45 -0.64 -5.56
N ALA A 53 -5.64 -0.35 -5.03
CA ALA A 53 -5.84 -0.29 -3.59
C ALA A 53 -6.06 -1.71 -3.06
N PHE A 54 -4.99 -2.35 -2.60
CA PHE A 54 -5.04 -3.67 -1.98
C PHE A 54 -5.34 -3.51 -0.49
N ARG A 55 -6.48 -4.03 -0.02
CA ARG A 55 -6.94 -3.83 1.35
C ARG A 55 -7.41 -5.12 2.00
N GLN A 56 -6.98 -5.34 3.24
CA GLN A 56 -7.51 -6.38 4.10
C GLN A 56 -8.39 -5.75 5.18
N ASP A 57 -9.62 -6.25 5.33
CA ASP A 57 -10.44 -5.93 6.50
C ASP A 57 -9.97 -6.77 7.70
N ILE A 58 -9.67 -6.09 8.81
CA ILE A 58 -9.15 -6.69 10.04
C ILE A 58 -10.26 -7.45 10.79
N ALA A 59 -11.55 -7.14 10.53
CA ALA A 59 -12.70 -7.68 11.27
C ALA A 59 -13.47 -8.79 10.52
N ALA A 60 -13.06 -9.15 9.30
CA ALA A 60 -13.74 -10.11 8.43
C ALA A 60 -13.00 -11.45 8.37
N PRO A 61 -13.56 -12.53 7.77
CA PRO A 61 -12.70 -13.56 7.17
C PRO A 61 -11.60 -12.87 6.33
N LYS A 62 -10.41 -13.47 6.22
CA LYS A 62 -9.21 -12.89 5.56
C LYS A 62 -9.41 -12.64 4.07
N ILE A 63 -10.32 -11.73 3.76
CA ILE A 63 -10.75 -11.34 2.45
C ILE A 63 -9.96 -10.09 2.11
N ILE A 64 -9.19 -10.22 1.05
CA ILE A 64 -8.53 -9.10 0.41
C ILE A 64 -9.47 -8.54 -0.62
N THR A 65 -9.66 -7.23 -0.60
CA THR A 65 -10.28 -6.48 -1.70
C THR A 65 -9.20 -5.75 -2.50
N LEU A 66 -9.40 -5.68 -3.81
CA LEU A 66 -8.50 -4.99 -4.71
C LEU A 66 -9.33 -4.02 -5.57
N ASP A 67 -9.21 -2.73 -5.29
CA ASP A 67 -9.82 -1.68 -6.11
C ASP A 67 -8.84 -1.29 -7.22
N THR A 68 -9.08 -1.77 -8.45
CA THR A 68 -8.09 -1.76 -9.53
C THR A 68 -8.50 -0.79 -10.63
N TYR A 69 -7.58 0.12 -10.98
CA TYR A 69 -7.73 1.11 -12.02
C TYR A 69 -6.63 0.92 -13.07
N VAL A 70 -6.97 1.05 -14.34
CA VAL A 70 -6.01 1.10 -15.46
C VAL A 70 -6.34 2.30 -16.33
N GLU A 71 -5.32 2.92 -16.91
CA GLU A 71 -5.46 4.14 -17.68
C GLU A 71 -4.56 4.14 -18.93
N HIS A 72 -5.06 4.78 -19.98
CA HIS A 72 -4.42 4.93 -21.28
C HIS A 72 -4.05 3.61 -21.98
N LEU A 73 -4.72 2.51 -21.65
CA LEU A 73 -4.60 1.25 -22.39
C LEU A 73 -5.39 1.31 -23.70
N GLN A 74 -5.35 0.24 -24.51
CA GLN A 74 -6.19 0.17 -25.72
C GLN A 74 -7.67 0.37 -25.35
N PRO A 75 -8.41 1.27 -26.03
CA PRO A 75 -9.83 1.50 -25.77
C PRO A 75 -10.72 0.29 -26.07
N ASN A 76 -11.81 0.13 -25.32
CA ASN A 76 -12.82 -0.93 -25.49
C ASN A 76 -12.20 -2.34 -25.54
N HIS A 77 -11.23 -2.59 -24.67
CA HIS A 77 -10.42 -3.80 -24.69
C HIS A 77 -10.34 -4.45 -23.31
N GLU A 78 -10.24 -5.76 -23.27
CA GLU A 78 -10.24 -6.52 -22.02
C GLU A 78 -8.83 -6.84 -21.55
N TYR A 79 -8.62 -6.66 -20.24
CA TYR A 79 -7.38 -6.98 -19.56
C TYR A 79 -7.64 -7.86 -18.35
N LEU A 80 -6.61 -8.55 -17.89
CA LEU A 80 -6.65 -9.39 -16.69
C LEU A 80 -5.58 -8.94 -15.71
N LEU A 81 -5.96 -8.77 -14.44
CA LEU A 81 -5.00 -8.59 -13.36
C LEU A 81 -4.47 -9.95 -12.90
N GLN A 82 -3.15 -10.06 -12.75
CA GLN A 82 -2.50 -11.22 -12.17
C GLN A 82 -1.63 -10.81 -10.99
N ARG A 83 -1.44 -11.75 -10.06
CA ARG A 83 -0.42 -11.65 -9.01
C ARG A 83 0.49 -12.86 -9.03
N ALA A 84 1.72 -12.69 -8.59
CA ALA A 84 2.58 -13.79 -8.17
C ALA A 84 3.13 -13.46 -6.78
N VAL A 85 3.38 -14.50 -6.00
CA VAL A 85 3.88 -14.40 -4.62
C VAL A 85 5.03 -15.35 -4.45
N ASP A 86 6.04 -14.90 -3.72
CA ASP A 86 7.16 -15.73 -3.30
C ASP A 86 6.71 -16.69 -2.18
N PRO A 87 7.49 -17.74 -1.89
CA PRO A 87 7.15 -18.66 -0.81
C PRO A 87 6.95 -17.94 0.53
N ILE A 88 5.99 -18.43 1.32
CA ILE A 88 5.69 -17.85 2.64
C ILE A 88 6.95 -17.86 3.53
N ASN A 89 7.16 -16.77 4.27
CA ASN A 89 8.34 -16.48 5.09
C ASN A 89 9.66 -16.30 4.31
N VAL A 90 9.58 -16.03 3.00
CA VAL A 90 10.68 -15.51 2.20
C VAL A 90 10.33 -14.06 1.85
N VAL A 91 10.86 -13.14 2.65
CA VAL A 91 10.64 -11.69 2.51
C VAL A 91 12.00 -11.02 2.44
N ASP A 92 12.46 -10.73 1.23
CA ASP A 92 13.73 -10.05 0.96
C ASP A 92 13.58 -8.81 0.05
N GLY A 93 12.33 -8.51 -0.34
CA GLY A 93 11.97 -7.38 -1.18
C GLY A 93 12.19 -7.64 -2.68
N ASN A 94 12.56 -8.85 -3.08
CA ASN A 94 12.77 -9.23 -4.49
C ASN A 94 11.82 -10.36 -4.89
N CYS A 95 10.76 -10.00 -5.61
CA CYS A 95 9.79 -10.96 -6.11
C CYS A 95 10.41 -11.78 -7.25
N THR A 96 10.60 -13.07 -7.04
CA THR A 96 11.19 -14.00 -8.02
C THR A 96 10.19 -15.00 -8.60
N SER A 97 9.04 -15.16 -7.94
CA SER A 97 7.99 -16.06 -8.37
C SER A 97 7.43 -15.67 -9.74
N THR A 98 7.23 -16.68 -10.58
CA THR A 98 6.52 -16.55 -11.86
C THR A 98 5.21 -17.33 -11.86
N ALA A 99 4.74 -17.73 -10.68
CA ALA A 99 3.49 -18.48 -10.50
C ALA A 99 2.28 -17.54 -10.56
N TRP A 100 2.03 -16.98 -11.74
CA TRP A 100 0.98 -15.99 -11.97
C TRP A 100 -0.42 -16.58 -11.79
N LEU A 101 -1.18 -15.99 -10.88
CA LEU A 101 -2.59 -16.29 -10.64
C LEU A 101 -3.45 -15.14 -11.15
N THR A 102 -4.37 -15.43 -12.08
CA THR A 102 -5.37 -14.47 -12.53
C THR A 102 -6.37 -14.15 -11.42
N LEU A 103 -6.54 -12.87 -11.14
CA LEU A 103 -7.43 -12.34 -10.11
C LEU A 103 -8.84 -12.11 -10.65
N GLY A 104 -9.79 -11.97 -9.73
CA GLY A 104 -11.19 -12.13 -10.07
C GLY A 104 -12.14 -11.89 -8.90
N LEU A 105 -13.38 -12.34 -9.06
CA LEU A 105 -14.38 -12.39 -7.99
C LEU A 105 -14.22 -13.73 -7.25
N GLY A 106 -13.27 -13.77 -6.30
CA GLY A 106 -12.88 -15.00 -5.63
C GLY A 106 -12.06 -15.89 -6.56
N LEU A 107 -12.50 -17.13 -6.77
CA LEU A 107 -11.82 -18.08 -7.67
C LEU A 107 -12.17 -17.85 -9.15
N THR A 108 -13.19 -17.07 -9.46
CA THR A 108 -13.65 -16.81 -10.84
C THR A 108 -12.88 -15.62 -11.43
N PRO A 109 -12.06 -15.81 -12.48
CA PRO A 109 -11.37 -14.71 -13.16
C PRO A 109 -12.33 -13.62 -13.63
N GLN A 110 -11.90 -12.36 -13.57
CA GLN A 110 -12.71 -11.22 -13.99
C GLN A 110 -11.87 -10.26 -14.84
N THR A 111 -12.41 -9.87 -15.99
CA THR A 111 -11.78 -8.89 -16.87
C THR A 111 -11.96 -7.45 -16.36
N ILE A 112 -10.99 -6.61 -16.72
CA ILE A 112 -11.04 -5.16 -16.64
C ILE A 112 -11.28 -4.68 -18.08
N LEU A 113 -12.51 -4.24 -18.36
CA LEU A 113 -12.87 -3.66 -19.64
C LEU A 113 -12.53 -2.17 -19.63
N THR A 114 -11.77 -1.72 -20.61
CA THR A 114 -11.51 -0.29 -20.80
C THR A 114 -12.64 0.40 -21.54
N ASP A 115 -12.85 1.67 -21.25
CA ASP A 115 -13.78 2.54 -21.96
C ASP A 115 -13.19 3.04 -23.31
N SER A 116 -13.92 3.94 -23.97
CA SER A 116 -13.48 4.54 -25.24
C SER A 116 -12.23 5.43 -25.13
N LYS A 117 -11.77 5.72 -23.91
CA LYS A 117 -10.54 6.48 -23.61
C LYS A 117 -9.40 5.58 -23.13
N GLY A 118 -9.62 4.27 -23.02
CA GLY A 118 -8.60 3.35 -22.52
C GLY A 118 -8.53 3.26 -21.00
N ASN A 119 -9.53 3.76 -20.28
CA ASN A 119 -9.59 3.68 -18.82
C ASN A 119 -10.48 2.53 -18.39
N GLY A 120 -10.02 1.72 -17.45
CA GLY A 120 -10.75 0.58 -16.92
C GLY A 120 -10.76 0.58 -15.40
N HIS A 121 -11.80 -0.01 -14.84
CA HIS A 121 -11.97 -0.11 -13.39
C HIS A 121 -12.61 -1.46 -13.05
N GLN A 122 -12.09 -2.11 -12.01
CA GLN A 122 -12.68 -3.34 -11.50
C GLN A 122 -12.42 -3.50 -10.00
N LYS A 123 -13.43 -4.01 -9.28
CA LYS A 123 -13.30 -4.42 -7.87
C LYS A 123 -13.21 -5.93 -7.79
N LEU A 124 -12.08 -6.41 -7.26
CA LEU A 124 -11.77 -7.83 -7.14
C LEU A 124 -11.68 -8.23 -5.67
N TRP A 125 -11.74 -9.53 -5.41
CA TRP A 125 -11.52 -10.04 -4.06
C TRP A 125 -10.90 -11.44 -4.05
N ARG A 126 -10.19 -11.75 -2.96
CA ARG A 126 -9.65 -13.09 -2.70
C ARG A 126 -9.82 -13.47 -1.24
N ASP A 127 -10.24 -14.71 -1.03
CA ASP A 127 -10.25 -15.34 0.28
C ASP A 127 -8.91 -16.02 0.56
N LEU A 128 -8.25 -15.60 1.64
CA LEU A 128 -6.99 -16.14 2.14
C LEU A 128 -7.16 -16.79 3.52
N SER A 129 -8.39 -17.15 3.92
CA SER A 129 -8.70 -17.76 5.21
C SER A 129 -8.00 -19.10 5.46
N SER A 130 -7.54 -19.77 4.40
CA SER A 130 -6.74 -20.99 4.50
C SER A 130 -5.29 -20.75 4.94
N LEU A 131 -4.80 -19.50 4.89
CA LEU A 131 -3.45 -19.15 5.31
C LEU A 131 -3.41 -18.73 6.79
N PRO A 132 -2.36 -19.07 7.56
CA PRO A 132 -2.18 -18.61 8.93
C PRO A 132 -2.04 -17.07 9.03
N SER A 133 -2.53 -16.47 10.13
CA SER A 133 -2.31 -15.04 10.40
C SER A 133 -0.83 -14.82 10.71
N GLY A 134 -0.29 -13.68 10.30
CA GLY A 134 1.14 -13.37 10.39
C GLY A 134 1.98 -14.02 9.29
N SER A 135 1.38 -14.77 8.35
CA SER A 135 2.10 -15.21 7.16
C SER A 135 2.53 -13.98 6.36
N ASP A 136 3.82 -13.94 6.01
CA ASP A 136 4.40 -12.88 5.20
C ASP A 136 5.00 -13.44 3.90
N PHE A 137 5.02 -12.60 2.87
CA PHE A 137 5.55 -12.94 1.56
C PHE A 137 5.77 -11.68 0.73
N ASP A 138 6.69 -11.77 -0.21
CA ASP A 138 6.83 -10.80 -1.28
C ASP A 138 5.77 -11.04 -2.38
N ILE A 139 5.11 -9.96 -2.83
CA ILE A 139 4.04 -9.97 -3.84
C ILE A 139 4.29 -8.93 -4.92
N HIS A 140 4.05 -9.32 -6.18
CA HIS A 140 3.99 -8.39 -7.30
C HIS A 140 2.81 -8.70 -8.22
N PHE A 141 2.51 -7.72 -9.07
CA PHE A 141 1.32 -7.70 -9.90
C PHE A 141 1.68 -7.38 -11.34
N GLN A 142 0.86 -7.89 -12.26
CA GLN A 142 0.90 -7.48 -13.65
C GLN A 142 -0.50 -7.41 -14.23
N VAL A 143 -0.67 -6.57 -15.24
CA VAL A 143 -1.85 -6.55 -16.09
C VAL A 143 -1.45 -7.14 -17.43
N ILE A 144 -2.22 -8.11 -17.89
CA ILE A 144 -2.04 -8.72 -19.21
C ILE A 144 -3.22 -8.38 -20.11
N ASP A 145 -2.94 -8.29 -21.40
CA ASP A 145 -3.95 -8.27 -22.46
C ASP A 145 -4.71 -9.61 -22.47
N ALA A 146 -6.05 -9.58 -22.40
CA ALA A 146 -6.84 -10.81 -22.26
C ALA A 146 -6.84 -11.69 -23.53
N VAL A 147 -6.49 -11.13 -24.70
CA VAL A 147 -6.51 -11.84 -25.98
C VAL A 147 -5.12 -12.42 -26.29
N SER A 148 -4.08 -11.60 -26.15
CA SER A 148 -2.70 -11.95 -26.52
C SER A 148 -1.87 -12.48 -25.35
N SER A 149 -2.34 -12.31 -24.11
CA SER A 149 -1.57 -12.58 -22.87
C SER A 149 -0.28 -11.77 -22.73
N ALA A 150 -0.12 -10.70 -23.52
CA ALA A 150 1.03 -9.81 -23.40
C ALA A 150 0.95 -9.00 -22.09
N VAL A 151 2.06 -8.91 -21.37
CA VAL A 151 2.16 -8.03 -20.19
C VAL A 151 2.19 -6.57 -20.64
N VAL A 152 1.23 -5.78 -20.17
CA VAL A 152 1.08 -4.36 -20.54
C VAL A 152 1.40 -3.41 -19.40
N LEU A 153 1.21 -3.84 -18.15
CA LEU A 153 1.63 -3.10 -16.96
C LEU A 153 2.23 -4.07 -15.94
N SER A 154 3.22 -3.61 -15.17
CA SER A 154 3.84 -4.37 -14.08
C SER A 154 4.07 -3.49 -12.87
N SER A 155 3.99 -4.08 -11.68
CA SER A 155 4.36 -3.40 -10.43
C SER A 155 5.80 -3.69 -10.03
N ASN A 156 6.30 -2.93 -9.06
CA ASN A 156 7.45 -3.35 -8.25
C ASN A 156 7.07 -4.53 -7.34
N CYS A 157 8.04 -5.01 -6.57
CA CYS A 157 7.80 -5.96 -5.49
C CYS A 157 7.35 -5.24 -4.21
N TYR A 158 6.47 -5.89 -3.45
CA TYR A 158 5.94 -5.39 -2.18
C TYR A 158 6.01 -6.48 -1.13
N GLU A 159 6.43 -6.13 0.08
CA GLU A 159 6.32 -7.01 1.24
C GLU A 159 4.89 -6.96 1.79
N TYR A 160 4.27 -8.12 1.96
CA TYR A 160 2.90 -8.22 2.48
C TYR A 160 2.84 -9.10 3.72
N VAL A 161 2.03 -8.69 4.71
CA VAL A 161 1.76 -9.48 5.93
C VAL A 161 0.26 -9.66 6.07
N LEU A 162 -0.17 -10.91 6.11
CA LEU A 162 -1.57 -11.27 6.32
C LEU A 162 -1.97 -11.08 7.79
N GLN A 163 -3.03 -10.31 8.05
CA GLN A 163 -3.62 -10.17 9.39
C GLN A 163 -4.53 -11.36 9.73
#